data_AF-A0A8T1VUL2-F1
#
_entry.id   AF-A0A8T1VUL2-F1
#
_cell.length_a   1.000
_cell.length_b   1.000
_cell.length_c   1.000
_cell.angle_alpha   90.00
_cell.angle_beta   90.00
_cell.angle_gamma   90.00
#
_symmetry.space_group_name_H-M   'P 1'
#
loop_
_entity.id
_entity.type
_entity.pdbx_description
1 polymer ?
#
loop_
_entity_poly.entity_id
_entity_poly.type
_entity_poly.pdbx_seq_one_letter_code
_entity_poly.pdbx_strand_id
1 'polypeptide(L)'
;MSGPEKDADNIISRALVEDFREVRDARLQQLHPPVRVQIAGVAKVFCRDTATLDLRIETAAGLLYLSSTPCIVMDGNDDDVLLGRKTMQDIGIDIDRLFEHLLYRV
;
A
#
# COMPACT_ATOMS: atom_id res chain seq x y z
N MET A 1 -22.62 -6.97 9.41
CA MET A 1 -21.48 -6.88 10.35
C MET A 1 -20.41 -6.01 9.68
N SER A 2 -20.08 -4.90 10.32
CA SER A 2 -19.12 -3.91 9.82
C SER A 2 -17.70 -4.44 10.11
N GLY A 3 -16.96 -4.92 9.10
CA GLY A 3 -15.58 -5.42 9.27
C GLY A 3 -14.63 -4.32 9.78
N PRO A 4 -13.47 -4.68 10.36
CA PRO A 4 -12.53 -3.69 10.90
C PRO A 4 -12.11 -2.68 9.82
N GLU A 5 -12.16 -1.40 10.16
CA GLU A 5 -11.64 -0.31 9.35
C GLU A 5 -10.16 -0.15 9.71
N LYS A 6 -9.27 -0.34 8.74
CA LYS A 6 -7.83 -0.17 8.93
C LYS A 6 -7.37 1.08 8.18
N ASP A 7 -6.65 1.95 8.87
CA ASP A 7 -5.99 3.10 8.26
C ASP A 7 -4.77 2.66 7.43
N ALA A 8 -4.64 3.29 6.26
CA ALA A 8 -3.53 3.29 5.30
C ALA A 8 -2.55 2.11 5.39
N ASP A 9 -3.03 0.89 5.09
CA ASP A 9 -2.18 -0.22 4.67
C ASP A 9 -1.59 0.08 3.28
N ASN A 10 -0.51 -0.59 2.88
CA ASN A 10 -0.10 -0.56 1.47
C ASN A 10 -1.18 -1.25 0.63
N ILE A 11 -1.46 -0.77 -0.57
CA ILE A 11 -2.51 -1.29 -1.44
C ILE A 11 -1.91 -1.63 -2.80
N ILE A 12 -2.32 -2.77 -3.34
CA ILE A 12 -1.94 -3.23 -4.67
C ILE A 12 -3.17 -3.79 -5.39
N SER A 13 -3.24 -3.62 -6.70
CA SER A 13 -4.30 -4.22 -7.51
C SER A 13 -4.09 -5.73 -7.66
N ARG A 14 -5.19 -6.49 -7.80
CA ARG A 14 -5.12 -7.93 -8.07
C ARG A 14 -4.37 -8.22 -9.38
N ALA A 15 -4.64 -7.45 -10.44
CA ALA A 15 -3.97 -7.63 -11.72
C ALA A 15 -2.44 -7.55 -11.56
N LEU A 16 -1.96 -6.52 -10.87
CA LEU A 16 -0.53 -6.35 -10.62
C LEU A 16 0.04 -7.48 -9.77
N VAL A 17 -0.69 -7.97 -8.75
CA VAL A 17 -0.23 -9.15 -7.98
C VAL A 17 -0.04 -10.37 -8.89
N GLU A 18 -0.97 -10.64 -9.82
CA GLU A 18 -0.82 -11.76 -10.74
C GLU A 18 0.38 -11.55 -11.68
N ASP A 19 0.61 -10.33 -12.19
CA ASP A 19 1.81 -10.01 -12.98
C ASP A 19 3.10 -10.26 -12.19
N PHE A 20 3.13 -9.87 -10.90
CA PHE A 20 4.24 -10.18 -10.01
C PHE A 20 4.46 -11.69 -9.86
N ARG A 21 3.39 -12.49 -9.82
CA ARG A 21 3.46 -13.96 -9.70
C ARG A 21 4.03 -14.65 -10.94
N GLU A 22 3.96 -14.02 -12.10
CA GLU A 22 4.60 -14.55 -13.31
C GLU A 22 6.14 -14.48 -13.24
N VAL A 23 6.68 -13.51 -12.50
CA VAL A 23 8.13 -13.22 -12.48
C VAL A 23 8.79 -13.63 -11.15
N ARG A 24 8.05 -13.60 -10.04
CA ARG A 24 8.53 -13.86 -8.67
C ARG A 24 7.44 -14.51 -7.82
N ASP A 25 7.83 -15.10 -6.70
CA ASP A 25 6.85 -15.64 -5.75
C ASP A 25 6.20 -14.48 -4.96
N ALA A 26 4.94 -14.18 -5.25
CA ALA A 26 4.12 -13.29 -4.44
C ALA A 26 3.09 -14.13 -3.66
N ARG A 27 3.15 -14.05 -2.33
CA ARG A 27 2.30 -14.87 -1.45
C ARG A 27 0.97 -14.18 -1.22
N LEU A 28 -0.09 -14.70 -1.85
CA LEU A 28 -1.46 -14.30 -1.60
C LEU A 28 -2.04 -15.06 -0.40
N GLN A 29 -2.72 -14.35 0.49
CA GLN A 29 -3.40 -14.92 1.66
C GLN A 29 -4.80 -14.33 1.79
N GLN A 30 -5.78 -15.20 2.06
CA GLN A 30 -7.16 -14.76 2.22
C GLN A 30 -7.38 -14.13 3.60
N LEU A 31 -7.95 -12.93 3.61
CA LEU A 31 -8.37 -12.20 4.80
C LEU A 31 -9.71 -12.73 5.31
N HIS A 32 -9.73 -13.14 6.57
CA HIS A 32 -10.94 -13.52 7.29
C HIS A 32 -10.99 -12.84 8.66
N PRO A 33 -11.95 -11.91 8.89
CA PRO A 33 -12.96 -11.42 7.95
C PRO A 33 -12.37 -10.49 6.85
N PRO A 34 -13.14 -10.20 5.77
CA PRO A 34 -12.77 -9.15 4.82
C PRO A 34 -12.54 -7.79 5.52
N VAL A 35 -11.55 -7.04 5.06
CA VAL A 35 -11.18 -5.73 5.61
C VAL A 35 -11.82 -4.64 4.77
N ARG A 36 -12.27 -3.55 5.42
CA ARG A 36 -12.71 -2.35 4.71
C ARG A 36 -11.58 -1.35 4.63
N VAL A 37 -11.26 -0.95 3.40
CA VAL A 37 -10.22 0.04 3.10
C VAL A 37 -10.89 1.30 2.55
N GLN A 38 -10.44 2.46 3.04
CA GLN A 38 -10.85 3.76 2.51
C GLN A 38 -9.82 4.25 1.50
N ILE A 39 -10.24 4.42 0.24
CA ILE A 39 -9.40 4.93 -0.85
C ILE A 39 -9.74 6.42 -1.03
N ALA A 40 -8.71 7.26 -0.99
CA ALA A 40 -8.80 8.72 -1.22
C ALA A 40 -9.91 9.44 -0.41
N GLY A 41 -10.28 8.92 0.76
CA GLY A 41 -11.30 9.51 1.64
C GLY A 41 -12.76 9.35 1.19
N VAL A 42 -13.03 8.89 -0.04
CA VAL A 42 -14.40 8.90 -0.60
C VAL A 42 -14.98 7.49 -0.76
N ALA A 43 -14.19 6.53 -1.24
CA ALA A 43 -14.66 5.18 -1.51
C ALA A 43 -14.25 4.21 -0.40
N LYS A 44 -15.19 3.36 0.03
CA LYS A 44 -14.89 2.22 0.92
C LYS A 44 -15.03 0.93 0.12
N VAL A 45 -13.94 0.16 0.04
CA VAL A 45 -13.88 -1.11 -0.67
C VAL A 45 -13.66 -2.24 0.32
N PHE A 46 -14.29 -3.39 0.09
CA PHE A 46 -14.03 -4.60 0.85
C PHE A 46 -12.95 -5.42 0.18
N CYS A 47 -11.81 -5.55 0.84
CA CYS A 47 -10.69 -6.36 0.38
C CYS A 47 -10.72 -7.72 1.08
N ARG A 48 -10.46 -8.77 0.31
CA ARG A 48 -10.56 -10.16 0.75
C ARG A 48 -9.23 -10.89 0.79
N ASP A 49 -8.19 -10.29 0.23
CA ASP A 49 -6.87 -10.88 0.15
C ASP A 49 -5.81 -9.86 0.58
N THR A 50 -4.69 -10.39 1.04
CA THR A 50 -3.44 -9.66 1.26
C THR A 50 -2.31 -10.36 0.51
N ALA A 51 -1.33 -9.59 0.08
CA ALA A 51 -0.10 -10.09 -0.51
C ALA A 51 1.09 -9.62 0.33
N THR A 52 2.12 -10.46 0.43
CA THR A 52 3.42 -10.05 0.97
C THR A 52 4.42 -9.95 -0.17
N LEU A 53 5.02 -8.77 -0.33
CA LEU A 53 5.86 -8.44 -1.48
C LEU A 53 7.23 -7.89 -1.04
N ASP A 54 8.26 -8.23 -1.80
CA ASP A 54 9.54 -7.52 -1.74
C ASP A 54 9.51 -6.39 -2.77
N LEU A 55 9.54 -5.14 -2.30
CA LEU A 55 9.45 -3.95 -3.13
C LEU A 55 10.84 -3.32 -3.31
N ARG A 56 11.09 -2.86 -4.53
CA ARG A 56 12.29 -2.09 -4.89
C ARG A 56 11.83 -0.72 -5.38
N ILE A 57 12.21 0.33 -4.66
CA ILE A 57 11.79 1.70 -4.93
C ILE A 57 13.03 2.51 -5.33
N GLU A 58 12.99 3.10 -6.52
CA GLU A 58 14.00 4.06 -6.95
C GLU A 58 13.65 5.44 -6.40
N THR A 59 14.58 6.01 -5.63
CA THR A 59 14.44 7.36 -5.06
C THR A 59 15.60 8.23 -5.53
N ALA A 60 15.47 9.55 -5.36
CA ALA A 60 16.55 10.48 -5.64
C ALA A 60 17.82 10.23 -4.80
N ALA A 61 17.67 9.64 -3.60
CA ALA A 61 18.78 9.25 -2.73
C ALA A 61 19.41 7.90 -3.11
N GLY A 62 18.87 7.24 -4.14
CA GLY A 62 19.26 5.92 -4.59
C GLY A 62 18.16 4.89 -4.33
N LEU A 63 18.58 3.63 -4.39
CA LEU A 63 17.66 2.51 -4.36
C LEU A 63 17.30 2.07 -2.95
N LEU A 64 16.02 1.87 -2.72
CA LEU A 64 15.47 1.39 -1.47
C LEU A 64 14.83 0.02 -1.65
N TYR A 65 15.08 -0.88 -0.70
CA TYR A 65 14.51 -2.22 -0.68
C TYR A 65 13.63 -2.41 0.55
N LEU A 66 12.36 -2.74 0.33
CA LEU A 66 11.41 -3.08 1.38
C LEU A 66 11.10 -4.56 1.28
N SER A 67 11.56 -5.32 2.27
CA SER A 67 11.33 -6.77 2.30
C SER A 67 10.07 -7.11 3.08
N SER A 68 9.37 -8.16 2.64
CA SER A 68 8.17 -8.69 3.30
C SER A 68 7.11 -7.61 3.59
N THR A 69 6.89 -6.73 2.62
CA THR A 69 5.94 -5.61 2.72
C THR A 69 4.52 -6.15 2.61
N PRO A 70 3.68 -6.03 3.66
CA PRO A 70 2.29 -6.44 3.57
C PRO A 70 1.49 -5.41 2.76
N CYS A 71 0.72 -5.91 1.81
CA CYS A 71 -0.18 -5.13 0.97
C CYS A 71 -1.58 -5.73 1.03
N ILE A 72 -2.60 -4.88 1.13
CA ILE A 72 -3.99 -5.28 0.90
C ILE A 72 -4.22 -5.36 -0.61
N VAL A 73 -4.84 -6.45 -1.05
CA VAL A 73 -5.17 -6.64 -2.46
C VAL A 73 -6.56 -6.10 -2.73
N MET A 74 -6.62 -5.14 -3.64
CA MET A 74 -7.86 -4.56 -4.14
C MET A 74 -8.19 -5.15 -5.51
N ASP A 75 -9.46 -5.45 -5.76
CA ASP A 75 -9.89 -5.80 -7.11
C ASP A 75 -9.78 -4.56 -8.00
N GLY A 76 -9.05 -4.68 -9.11
CA GLY A 76 -8.72 -3.56 -9.99
C GLY A 76 -7.57 -3.91 -10.93
N ASN A 77 -7.22 -2.96 -11.79
CA ASN A 77 -6.17 -3.09 -12.80
C ASN A 77 -5.24 -1.86 -12.82
N ASP A 78 -5.08 -1.22 -11.66
CA ASP A 78 -4.09 -0.15 -11.52
C ASP A 78 -2.69 -0.74 -11.45
N ASP A 79 -1.74 -0.12 -12.15
CA ASP A 79 -0.34 -0.58 -12.23
C ASP A 79 0.54 0.00 -11.11
N ASP A 80 -0.06 0.77 -10.20
CA ASP A 80 0.62 1.44 -9.10
C ASP A 80 0.42 0.71 -7.76
N VAL A 81 1.46 0.76 -6.92
CA VAL A 81 1.38 0.38 -5.51
C VAL A 81 1.18 1.64 -4.66
N LEU A 82 0.10 1.69 -3.88
CA LEU A 82 -0.12 2.78 -2.94
C LEU A 82 0.59 2.44 -1.63
N LEU A 83 1.53 3.29 -1.22
CA LEU A 83 2.21 3.11 0.06
C LEU A 83 1.38 3.71 1.21
N GLY A 84 1.20 2.91 2.24
CA GLY A 84 0.59 3.35 3.49
C GLY A 84 1.43 4.40 4.20
N ARG A 85 0.78 5.27 4.99
CA ARG A 85 1.47 6.35 5.73
C ARG A 85 2.62 5.82 6.58
N LYS A 86 2.40 4.72 7.28
CA LYS A 86 3.42 4.10 8.13
C LYS A 86 4.63 3.63 7.31
N THR A 87 4.41 2.96 6.18
CA THR A 87 5.50 2.55 5.28
C THR A 87 6.29 3.75 4.79
N MET A 88 5.61 4.83 4.38
CA MET A 88 6.26 6.07 3.97
C MET A 88 7.11 6.69 5.10
N GLN A 89 6.59 6.73 6.33
CA GLN A 89 7.34 7.22 7.50
C GLN A 89 8.56 6.35 7.82
N ASP A 90 8.41 5.03 7.76
CA ASP A 90 9.49 4.07 8.02
C ASP A 90 10.64 4.21 7.00
N ILE A 91 10.37 4.75 5.80
CA ILE A 91 11.37 5.06 4.77
C ILE A 91 11.84 6.53 4.80
N GLY A 92 11.47 7.29 5.83
CA GLY A 92 11.89 8.68 6.04
C GLY A 92 11.06 9.72 5.29
N ILE A 93 9.92 9.34 4.70
CA ILE A 93 8.96 10.25 4.08
C ILE A 93 7.87 10.58 5.10
N ASP A 94 8.00 11.74 5.73
CA ASP A 94 7.01 12.28 6.64
C ASP A 94 6.19 13.37 5.94
N ILE A 95 4.99 12.99 5.50
CA ILE A 95 4.06 13.88 4.78
C ILE A 95 3.59 15.03 5.68
N ASP A 96 3.33 14.77 6.97
CA ASP A 96 2.83 15.80 7.88
C ASP A 96 3.91 16.89 8.07
N ARG A 97 5.16 16.47 8.29
CA ARG A 97 6.31 17.39 8.33
C ARG A 97 6.58 18.08 6.99
N LEU A 98 6.32 17.43 5.85
CA LEU A 98 6.45 18.05 4.54
C LEU A 98 5.46 19.21 4.35
N PHE A 99 4.21 19.03 4.81
CA PHE A 99 3.19 20.09 4.74
C PHE A 99 3.46 21.24 5.72
N GLU A 100 4.05 20.99 6.89
CA GLU A 100 4.50 22.05 7.79
C GLU A 100 5.44 23.03 7.08
N HIS A 101 6.39 22.53 6.28
CA HIS A 101 7.30 23.40 5.51
C HIS A 101 6.61 24.24 4.43
N LEU A 102 5.43 23.84 3.96
CA LEU A 102 4.64 24.61 2.98
C LEU A 102 3.81 25.72 3.64
N LEU A 103 3.43 25.56 4.90
CA LEU A 103 2.64 26.55 5.65
C LEU A 103 3.48 27.72 6.21
N TYR A 104 4.80 27.56 6.32
CA TYR A 104 5.73 28.62 6.76
C TYR A 104 6.30 29.49 5.62
N ARG A 105 5.82 29.33 4.38
CA ARG A 105 6.28 30.07 3.20
C ARG A 105 5.24 31.03 2.60
N VAL A 106 4.36 31.60 3.42
CA VAL A 106 3.37 32.62 3.01
C VAL A 106 3.68 33.97 3.65
#